data_AF-A0A1Y5I990-F1
#
_entry.id   AF-A0A1Y5I990-F1
#
_cell.length_a   1.000
_cell.length_b   1.000
_cell.length_c   1.000
_cell.angle_alpha   90.00
_cell.angle_beta   90.00
_cell.angle_gamma   90.00
#
_symmetry.space_group_name_H-M   'P 1'
#
loop_
_entity.id
_entity.type
_entity.pdbx_description
1 polymer ?
#
loop_
_entity_poly.entity_id
_entity_poly.type
_entity_poly.pdbx_seq_one_letter_code
_entity_poly.pdbx_strand_id
1 'polypeptide(L)' 'KSMAPYMQTLSKTAEFKRIRFCRVDIEAVPAVAERCNVKALPTYQLYKNGEKLEEMSGALPSKLVTMLKEH' A
#
# COMPACT_ATOMS: atom_id res chain seq x y z
N LYS A 1 11.17 -11.08 -6.21
CA LYS A 1 11.78 -9.80 -5.74
C LYS A 1 10.80 -9.16 -4.76
N SER A 2 11.16 -9.08 -3.49
CA SER A 2 10.25 -8.71 -2.40
C SER A 2 9.84 -7.24 -2.46
N MET A 3 8.55 -6.93 -2.33
CA MET A 3 8.05 -5.55 -2.29
C MET A 3 8.31 -4.84 -0.94
N ALA A 4 8.51 -5.60 0.14
CA ALA A 4 8.77 -5.06 1.47
C ALA A 4 9.96 -4.06 1.53
N PRO A 5 11.17 -4.38 1.03
CA PRO A 5 12.27 -3.41 1.00
C PRO A 5 11.97 -2.21 0.09
N TYR A 6 11.22 -2.41 -0.99
CA TYR A 6 10.85 -1.33 -1.91
C TYR A 6 9.95 -0.29 -1.23
N MET A 7 8.91 -0.74 -0.52
CA MET A 7 8.07 0.16 0.29
C MET A 7 8.86 0.90 1.35
N GLN A 8 9.82 0.24 2.00
CA GLN A 8 10.64 0.90 3.00
C GLN A 8 11.49 2.02 2.39
N THR A 9 12.06 1.81 1.21
CA THR A 9 12.77 2.86 0.47
C THR A 9 11.83 4.03 0.15
N LEU A 10 10.63 3.74 -0.37
CA LEU A 10 9.64 4.79 -0.68
C LEU A 10 9.24 5.59 0.56
N SER A 11 9.07 4.93 1.71
CA SER A 11 8.76 5.60 2.98
C SER A 11 9.86 6.54 3.48
N LYS A 12 11.11 6.32 3.04
CA LYS A 12 12.26 7.17 3.37
C LYS A 12 12.46 8.31 2.37
N THR A 13 11.81 8.26 1.20
CA THR A 13 11.92 9.29 0.18
C THR A 13 11.21 10.57 0.64
N ALA A 14 11.88 11.72 0.51
CA ALA A 14 11.34 13.02 0.91
C ALA A 14 10.04 13.40 0.15
N GLU A 15 9.91 12.96 -1.10
CA GLU A 15 8.71 13.16 -1.93
C GLU A 15 7.45 12.57 -1.27
N PHE A 16 7.55 11.40 -0.64
CA PHE A 16 6.42 10.70 -0.03
C PHE A 16 6.34 10.87 1.49
N LYS A 17 7.07 11.84 2.06
CA LYS A 17 7.09 12.09 3.51
C LYS A 17 5.71 12.48 4.08
N ARG A 18 4.80 12.95 3.22
CA ARG A 18 3.40 13.26 3.55
C ARG A 18 2.51 12.02 3.57
N ILE A 19 2.96 10.90 3.00
CA ILE A 19 2.21 9.66 2.91
C ILE A 19 2.67 8.73 4.04
N ARG A 20 1.71 8.17 4.79
CA ARG A 20 1.97 7.19 5.83
C ARG A 20 1.96 5.78 5.22
N PHE A 21 3.09 5.10 5.26
CA PHE A 21 3.19 3.71 4.83
C PHE A 21 2.93 2.78 6.02
N CYS A 22 1.87 1.99 5.94
CA CYS A 22 1.53 0.99 6.94
C CYS A 22 1.55 -0.39 6.29
N ARG A 23 2.23 -1.34 6.96
CA ARG A 23 2.11 -2.75 6.62
C ARG A 23 1.12 -3.37 7.59
N VAL A 24 0.08 -3.98 7.05
CA VAL A 24 -0.88 -4.76 7.83
C VAL A 24 -0.60 -6.23 7.54
N ASP A 25 -0.47 -6.99 8.62
CA ASP A 25 -0.38 -8.44 8.54
C ASP A 25 -1.79 -9.04 8.61
N ILE A 26 -2.22 -9.63 7.50
CA ILE A 26 -3.58 -10.18 7.40
C ILE A 26 -3.76 -11.47 8.20
N GLU A 27 -2.66 -12.18 8.51
CA GLU A 27 -2.69 -13.39 9.32
C GLU A 27 -2.90 -13.04 10.80
N ALA A 28 -2.30 -11.92 11.24
CA ALA A 28 -2.52 -11.40 12.57
C ALA A 28 -3.89 -10.72 12.75
N VAL A 29 -4.45 -10.10 11.69
CA VAL A 29 -5.71 -9.34 11.75
C VAL A 29 -6.62 -9.63 10.55
N PRO A 30 -7.25 -10.81 10.48
CA PRO A 30 -8.07 -11.22 9.33
C PRO A 30 -9.28 -10.29 9.10
N ALA A 31 -9.83 -9.70 10.16
CA ALA A 31 -10.94 -8.75 10.06
C ALA A 31 -10.62 -7.52 9.20
N VAL A 32 -9.35 -7.08 9.17
CA VAL A 32 -8.93 -5.97 8.29
C VAL A 32 -8.89 -6.43 6.83
N ALA A 33 -8.41 -7.65 6.57
CA ALA A 33 -8.39 -8.21 5.22
C ALA A 33 -9.81 -8.33 4.64
N GLU A 34 -10.77 -8.78 5.44
CA GLU A 34 -12.17 -8.86 5.04
C GLU A 34 -12.79 -7.47 4.79
N ARG A 35 -12.61 -6.53 5.73
CA ARG A 35 -13.10 -5.14 5.57
C ARG A 35 -12.51 -4.45 4.35
N CYS A 36 -11.23 -4.65 4.09
CA CYS A 36 -10.52 -4.10 2.94
C CYS A 36 -10.71 -4.93 1.66
N ASN A 37 -11.51 -6.01 1.70
CA ASN A 37 -11.78 -6.91 0.58
C ASN A 37 -10.51 -7.39 -0.14
N VAL A 38 -9.48 -7.78 0.61
CA VAL A 38 -8.19 -8.22 0.04
C VAL A 38 -8.36 -9.56 -0.68
N LYS A 39 -8.34 -9.55 -2.01
CA LYS A 39 -8.51 -10.75 -2.85
C LYS A 39 -7.21 -11.41 -3.28
N ALA A 40 -6.11 -10.65 -3.29
CA ALA A 40 -4.81 -11.13 -3.74
C ALA A 40 -3.70 -10.52 -2.88
N LEU A 41 -2.62 -11.27 -2.70
CA LEU A 41 -1.45 -10.79 -1.95
C LEU A 41 -0.25 -10.63 -2.90
N PRO A 42 0.53 -9.54 -2.75
CA PRO A 42 0.27 -8.38 -1.89
C PRO A 42 -0.82 -7.45 -2.48
N THR A 43 -1.61 -6.79 -1.63
CA THR A 43 -2.50 -5.68 -2.02
C THR A 43 -2.03 -4.39 -1.36
N TYR A 44 -2.08 -3.30 -2.12
CA TYR A 44 -1.83 -1.94 -1.66
C TYR A 44 -3.09 -1.12 -1.85
N GLN A 45 -3.48 -0.39 -0.81
CA GLN A 45 -4.66 0.48 -0.83
C GLN A 45 -4.23 1.85 -0.34
N LEU A 46 -4.59 2.88 -1.10
CA LEU A 46 -4.32 4.27 -0.76
C LEU A 46 -5.58 4.89 -0.17
N TYR A 47 -5.45 5.45 1.02
CA TYR A 47 -6.52 6.14 1.72
C TYR A 47 -6.19 7.60 1.92
N LYS A 48 -7.18 8.48 1.72
CA LYS A 48 -7.08 9.91 2.02
C LYS A 48 -8.39 10.36 2.65
N ASN A 49 -8.30 11.08 3.77
CA ASN A 49 -9.46 11.52 4.56
C ASN A 49 -10.44 10.41 4.97
N GLY A 50 -9.95 9.17 5.13
CA GLY A 50 -10.77 8.01 5.50
C GLY A 50 -11.45 7.32 4.32
N GLU A 51 -11.28 7.83 3.10
CA GLU A 51 -11.83 7.24 1.87
C GLU A 51 -10.73 6.52 1.08
N LYS A 52 -11.08 5.39 0.46
CA LYS A 52 -10.17 4.65 -0.43
C LYS A 52 -10.09 5.38 -1.78
N LEU A 53 -8.94 5.93 -2.10
CA LEU A 53 -8.68 6.60 -3.38
C LEU A 53 -8.40 5.59 -4.49
N GLU A 54 -7.45 4.70 -4.23
CA GLU A 54 -6.99 3.73 -5.20
C GLU A 54 -6.63 2.42 -4.51
N GLU A 55 -6.72 1.33 -5.26
CA GLU A 55 -6.18 0.04 -4.86
C GLU A 55 -5.42 -0.62 -5.99
N MET A 56 -4.41 -1.39 -5.64
CA MET A 56 -3.71 -2.24 -6.56
C MET A 56 -3.35 -3.56 -5.90
N SER A 57 -3.65 -4.65 -6.60
CA SER A 57 -3.21 -5.99 -6.23
C SER A 57 -2.02 -6.41 -7.09
N GLY A 58 -1.04 -7.06 -6.46
CA GLY A 58 0.14 -7.60 -7.10
C GLY A 58 1.42 -6.81 -6.83
N ALA A 59 2.55 -7.46 -7.01
CA ALA A 59 3.88 -6.91 -6.75
C ALA A 59 4.41 -6.04 -7.91
N LEU A 60 3.74 -4.93 -8.21
CA LEU A 60 4.05 -4.02 -9.32
C LEU A 60 4.70 -2.70 -8.83
N PRO A 61 6.03 -2.60 -8.76
CA PRO A 61 6.70 -1.41 -8.21
C PRO A 61 6.40 -0.13 -9.00
N SER A 62 6.36 -0.22 -10.34
CA SER A 62 6.09 0.95 -11.20
C SER A 62 4.71 1.53 -10.93
N LYS A 63 3.68 0.68 -10.85
CA LYS A 63 2.30 1.11 -10.61
C LYS A 63 2.13 1.71 -9.20
N LEU A 64 2.81 1.15 -8.21
CA LEU A 64 2.83 1.67 -6.85
C LEU A 64 3.40 3.09 -6.81
N VAL A 65 4.53 3.34 -7.48
CA VAL A 65 5.14 4.67 -7.53
C VAL A 65 4.27 5.67 -8.27
N THR A 66 3.65 5.27 -9.38
CA THR A 66 2.72 6.14 -10.10
C THR A 66 1.56 6.56 -9.20
N MET A 67 0.89 5.60 -8.55
CA MET A 67 -0.22 5.86 -7.61
C MET A 67 0.19 6.82 -6.48
N LEU A 68 1.41 6.66 -5.93
CA LEU A 68 1.94 7.55 -4.88
C LEU A 68 2.32 8.94 -5.40
N LYS A 69 2.64 9.08 -6.69
CA LYS A 69 2.99 10.37 -7.31
C LYS A 69 1.77 11.16 -7.74
N GLU A 70 0.68 10.49 -8.07
CA GLU A 70 -0.58 11.13 -8.45
C GLU A 70 -1.33 11.74 -7.23
N HIS A 71 -0.96 11.37 -5.99
CA HIS A 71 -1.71 11.72 -4.77
C HIS A 71 -0.86 12.31 -3.64
#